data_AF-A0A4Y2RWP1-F1
#
_entry.id   AF-A0A4Y2RWP1-F1
#
_cell.length_a   1.000
_cell.length_b   1.000
_cell.length_c   1.000
_cell.angle_alpha   90.00
_cell.angle_beta   90.00
_cell.angle_gamma   90.00
#
_symmetry.space_group_name_H-M   'P 1'
#
loop_
_entity.id
_entity.type
_entity.pdbx_description
1 polymer ?
#
loop_
_entity_poly.entity_id
_entity_poly.type
_entity_poly.pdbx_seq_one_letter_code
_entity_poly.pdbx_strand_id
1 'polypeptide(L)'
;MGVEQKYQALIADTEDGKTAWDTLKANFEPSSKARLASLVDDIFSSSFDANEETIGIYGKKIVEKNQQIKEAGIEMPDILVCFQLIRYLPPEYQNLVQILYRVKGKEGEMVLIMEKHFLRM
;
A
#
# COMPACT_ATOMS: atom_id res chain seq x y z
N MET A 1 29.23 -7.56 -2.86
CA MET A 1 28.32 -7.52 -1.69
C MET A 1 28.11 -8.96 -1.26
N GLY A 2 28.69 -9.37 -0.13
CA GLY A 2 28.59 -10.74 0.37
C GLY A 2 27.62 -10.78 1.54
N VAL A 3 26.69 -11.73 1.52
CA VAL A 3 25.84 -12.05 2.68
C VAL A 3 26.77 -12.54 3.79
N GLU A 4 26.73 -11.92 4.98
CA GLU A 4 27.56 -12.36 6.11
C GLU A 4 27.26 -13.83 6.43
N GLN A 5 28.31 -14.62 6.67
CA GLN A 5 28.27 -16.09 6.83
C GLN A 5 27.28 -16.56 7.92
N LYS A 6 27.03 -15.72 8.93
CA LYS A 6 26.04 -15.95 10.00
C LYS A 6 24.60 -16.09 9.50
N TYR A 7 24.26 -15.54 8.34
CA TYR A 7 22.93 -15.65 7.76
C TYR A 7 22.75 -16.89 6.88
N GLN A 8 23.84 -17.47 6.37
CA GLN A 8 23.79 -18.77 5.67
C GLN A 8 23.36 -19.89 6.62
N ALA A 9 23.72 -19.79 7.90
CA ALA A 9 23.31 -20.74 8.93
C ALA A 9 21.79 -20.76 9.19
N LEU A 10 21.05 -19.70 8.84
CA LEU A 10 19.61 -19.62 9.10
C LEU A 10 18.78 -20.60 8.25
N ILE A 11 19.30 -21.05 7.11
CA ILE A 11 18.61 -21.94 6.17
C ILE A 11 19.42 -23.20 5.84
N ALA A 12 20.60 -23.38 6.47
CA ALA A 12 21.54 -24.46 6.14
C ALA A 12 20.95 -25.87 6.35
N ASP A 13 20.05 -26.01 7.33
CA ASP A 13 19.41 -27.30 7.68
C ASP A 13 18.00 -27.46 7.08
N THR A 14 17.60 -26.60 6.15
CA THR A 14 16.26 -26.64 5.54
C THR A 14 16.33 -27.18 4.10
N GLU A 15 15.73 -28.34 3.88
CA GLU A 15 15.57 -28.93 2.54
C GLU A 15 14.34 -28.39 1.77
N ASP A 16 13.42 -27.70 2.47
CA ASP A 16 12.20 -27.13 1.91
C ASP A 16 12.32 -25.62 1.61
N GLY A 17 12.24 -25.27 0.33
CA GLY A 17 12.39 -23.87 -0.12
C GLY A 17 11.37 -22.90 0.50
N LYS A 18 10.17 -23.36 0.85
CA LYS A 18 9.16 -22.53 1.52
C LYS A 18 9.57 -22.20 2.96
N THR A 19 9.98 -23.21 3.71
CA THR A 19 10.48 -23.05 5.09
C THR A 19 11.72 -22.16 5.15
N ALA A 20 12.61 -22.26 4.15
CA ALA A 20 13.78 -21.40 4.04
C ALA A 20 13.36 -19.93 3.80
N TRP A 21 12.39 -19.71 2.92
CA TRP A 21 11.85 -18.38 2.65
C TRP A 21 11.15 -17.76 3.86
N ASP A 22 10.29 -18.50 4.55
CA ASP A 22 9.57 -18.02 5.74
C ASP A 22 10.54 -17.68 6.89
N THR A 23 11.61 -18.47 7.04
CA THR A 23 12.69 -18.21 8.03
C THR A 23 13.45 -16.92 7.72
N LEU A 24 13.78 -16.69 6.44
CA LEU A 24 14.39 -15.44 6.01
C LEU A 24 13.44 -14.26 6.26
N LYS A 25 12.15 -14.41 5.92
CA LYS A 25 11.14 -13.37 6.16
C LYS A 25 11.06 -13.01 7.65
N ALA A 26 10.97 -13.99 8.55
CA ALA A 26 10.89 -13.72 9.99
C ALA A 26 12.12 -13.02 10.59
N ASN A 27 13.32 -13.29 10.05
CA ASN A 27 14.57 -12.71 10.56
C ASN A 27 14.93 -11.36 9.94
N PHE A 28 14.53 -11.13 8.68
CA PHE A 28 14.93 -9.95 7.91
C PHE A 28 13.79 -8.99 7.59
N GLU A 29 12.53 -9.39 7.72
CA GLU A 29 11.41 -8.48 7.59
C GLU A 29 11.27 -7.69 8.90
N PRO A 30 11.59 -6.38 8.94
CA PRO A 30 11.32 -5.60 10.14
C PRO A 30 9.81 -5.63 10.41
N SER A 31 9.38 -6.37 11.41
CA SER A 31 7.96 -6.48 11.83
C SER A 31 7.65 -5.54 13.00
N SER A 32 8.57 -4.61 13.30
CA SER A 32 8.40 -3.69 14.40
C SER A 32 7.19 -2.79 14.16
N LYS A 33 6.44 -2.52 15.21
CA LYS A 33 5.31 -1.57 15.17
C LYS A 33 5.73 -0.19 14.65
N ALA A 34 7.00 0.19 14.82
CA ALA A 34 7.57 1.42 14.29
C ALA A 34 7.63 1.45 12.76
N ARG A 35 8.04 0.35 12.10
CA ARG A 35 8.01 0.27 10.63
C ARG A 35 6.58 0.31 10.10
N LEU A 36 5.67 -0.40 10.77
CA LEU A 36 4.27 -0.39 10.39
C LEU A 36 3.68 1.03 10.49
N ALA A 37 4.00 1.75 11.55
CA ALA A 37 3.63 3.16 11.70
C ALA A 37 4.27 4.05 10.63
N SER A 38 5.53 3.81 10.24
CA SER A 38 6.18 4.59 9.18
C SER A 38 5.53 4.36 7.81
N LEU A 39 5.13 3.13 7.48
CA LEU A 39 4.43 2.86 6.22
C LEU A 39 3.05 3.55 6.16
N VAL A 40 2.35 3.61 7.29
CA VAL A 40 1.08 4.34 7.40
C VAL A 40 1.32 5.85 7.26
N ASP A 41 2.34 6.40 7.94
CA ASP A 41 2.73 7.80 7.82
C ASP A 41 3.13 8.17 6.39
N ASP A 42 3.85 7.29 5.69
CA ASP A 42 4.25 7.43 4.30
C ASP A 42 3.06 7.55 3.33
N ILE A 43 1.91 6.96 3.64
CA ILE A 43 0.68 7.16 2.87
C ILE A 43 0.10 8.54 3.15
N PHE A 44 -0.07 8.90 4.42
CA PHE A 44 -0.75 10.14 4.79
C PHE A 44 0.06 11.40 4.48
N SER A 45 1.39 11.30 4.50
CA SER A 45 2.33 12.35 4.09
C SER A 45 2.40 12.52 2.57
N SER A 46 1.92 11.54 1.78
CA SER A 46 1.90 11.66 0.32
C SER A 46 0.83 12.65 -0.13
N SER A 47 1.24 13.88 -0.44
CA SER A 47 0.41 14.89 -1.11
C SER A 47 0.45 14.75 -2.63
N PHE A 48 -0.56 15.33 -3.27
CA PHE A 48 -0.61 15.52 -4.72
C PHE A 48 0.08 16.83 -5.11
N ASP A 49 0.95 16.80 -6.12
CA ASP A 49 1.50 17.99 -6.77
C ASP A 49 1.15 17.98 -8.26
N ALA A 50 0.30 18.92 -8.68
CA ALA A 50 -0.16 19.04 -10.07
C ALA A 50 0.97 19.43 -11.06
N ASN A 51 2.11 19.91 -10.57
CA ASN A 51 3.28 20.22 -11.40
C ASN A 51 4.17 18.99 -11.63
N GLU A 52 4.11 17.99 -10.75
CA GLU A 52 4.99 16.81 -10.79
C GLU A 52 4.27 15.53 -11.25
N GLU A 53 2.98 15.38 -10.94
CA GLU A 53 2.23 14.17 -11.25
C GLU A 53 0.78 14.46 -11.67
N THR A 54 0.16 13.52 -12.39
CA THR A 54 -1.28 13.55 -12.64
C THR A 54 -2.03 12.91 -11.48
N ILE A 55 -3.33 13.18 -11.36
CA ILE A 55 -4.15 12.54 -10.32
C ILE A 55 -4.19 11.01 -10.45
N GLY A 56 -4.06 10.49 -11.67
CA GLY A 56 -3.96 9.05 -11.94
C GLY A 56 -2.68 8.44 -11.37
N ILE A 57 -1.55 9.14 -11.54
CA ILE A 57 -0.25 8.76 -10.98
C ILE A 57 -0.29 8.83 -9.45
N TYR A 58 -0.87 9.90 -8.89
CA TYR A 58 -1.07 10.02 -7.44
C TYR A 58 -1.90 8.86 -6.89
N GLY A 59 -3.04 8.56 -7.53
CA GLY A 59 -3.91 7.46 -7.11
C GLY A 59 -3.20 6.11 -7.14
N LYS A 60 -2.44 5.84 -8.20
CA LYS A 60 -1.61 4.64 -8.30
C LYS A 60 -0.58 4.53 -7.18
N LYS A 61 0.12 5.63 -6.86
CA LYS A 61 1.11 5.70 -5.77
C LYS A 61 0.50 5.33 -4.41
N ILE A 62 -0.70 5.83 -4.11
CA ILE A 62 -1.40 5.50 -2.86
C ILE A 62 -1.78 4.02 -2.80
N VAL A 63 -2.28 3.45 -3.91
CA VAL A 63 -2.65 2.03 -4.00
C VAL A 63 -1.43 1.13 -3.84
N GLU A 64 -0.31 1.45 -4.49
CA GLU A 64 0.96 0.71 -4.36
C GLU A 64 1.48 0.74 -2.92
N LYS A 65 1.42 1.90 -2.24
CA LYS A 65 1.78 2.00 -0.82
C LYS A 65 0.83 1.20 0.07
N ASN A 66 -0.48 1.21 -0.22
CA ASN A 66 -1.45 0.39 0.52
C ASN A 66 -1.16 -1.11 0.37
N GLN A 67 -0.77 -1.54 -0.82
CA GLN A 67 -0.35 -2.92 -1.08
C GLN A 67 0.89 -3.30 -0.27
N GLN A 68 1.87 -2.40 -0.11
CA GLN A 68 3.04 -2.64 0.75
C GLN A 68 2.65 -2.81 2.23
N ILE A 69 1.66 -2.05 2.72
CA ILE A 69 1.12 -2.22 4.08
C ILE A 69 0.46 -3.60 4.24
N LYS A 70 -0.31 -4.03 3.23
CA LYS A 70 -0.93 -5.35 3.19
C LYS A 70 0.09 -6.48 3.20
N GLU A 71 1.18 -6.33 2.45
CA GLU A 71 2.30 -7.28 2.43
C GLU A 71 3.07 -7.33 3.76
N ALA A 72 3.10 -6.21 4.49
CA ALA A 72 3.65 -6.12 5.84
C ALA A 72 2.70 -6.68 6.94
N GLY A 73 1.53 -7.22 6.55
CA GLY A 73 0.60 -7.89 7.45
C GLY A 73 -0.41 -6.96 8.14
N ILE A 74 -0.57 -5.72 7.67
CA ILE A 74 -1.64 -4.82 8.11
C ILE A 74 -2.66 -4.67 7.00
N GLU A 75 -3.93 -4.90 7.30
CA GLU A 75 -5.01 -4.50 6.41
C GLU A 75 -5.47 -3.09 6.79
N MET A 76 -5.18 -2.11 5.93
CA MET A 76 -5.62 -0.75 6.17
C MET A 76 -7.12 -0.64 5.85
N PRO A 77 -7.95 -0.06 6.74
CA PRO A 77 -9.34 0.17 6.45
C PRO A 77 -9.53 0.98 5.16
N ASP A 78 -10.38 0.50 4.26
CA ASP A 78 -10.68 1.17 2.99
C ASP A 78 -10.98 2.65 3.14
N ILE A 79 -11.71 3.01 4.20
CA ILE A 79 -12.09 4.40 4.45
C ILE A 79 -10.88 5.32 4.57
N LEU A 80 -9.75 4.83 5.08
CA LEU A 80 -8.50 5.59 5.19
C LEU A 80 -7.80 5.75 3.84
N VAL A 81 -7.79 4.69 3.03
CA VAL A 81 -7.27 4.72 1.65
C VAL A 81 -8.10 5.70 0.81
N CYS A 82 -9.42 5.57 0.88
CA CYS A 82 -10.36 6.45 0.19
C CYS A 82 -10.25 7.90 0.68
N PHE A 83 -10.12 8.12 2.00
CA PHE A 83 -9.88 9.45 2.55
C PHE A 83 -8.64 10.09 1.93
N GLN A 84 -7.52 9.36 1.86
CA GLN A 84 -6.29 9.90 1.28
C GLN A 84 -6.45 10.26 -0.19
N LEU A 85 -7.13 9.41 -0.97
CA LEU A 85 -7.38 9.67 -2.40
C LEU A 85 -8.30 10.86 -2.64
N ILE A 86 -9.38 11.02 -1.85
CA ILE A 86 -10.36 12.10 -2.03
C ILE A 86 -9.81 13.44 -1.53
N ARG A 87 -8.93 13.42 -0.52
CA ARG A 87 -8.38 14.65 0.08
C ARG A 87 -7.69 15.56 -0.92
N TYR A 88 -7.07 15.00 -1.94
CA TYR A 88 -6.30 15.74 -2.95
C TYR A 88 -6.97 15.75 -4.33
N LEU A 89 -8.25 15.39 -4.38
CA LEU A 89 -9.00 15.34 -5.61
C LEU A 89 -9.16 16.75 -6.21
N PRO A 90 -8.72 16.98 -7.46
CA PRO A 90 -8.98 18.26 -8.12
C PRO A 90 -10.49 18.52 -8.32
N PRO A 91 -10.93 19.79 -8.36
CA PRO A 91 -12.36 20.14 -8.46
C PRO A 91 -13.10 19.49 -9.65
N GLU A 92 -12.43 19.26 -10.77
CA GLU A 92 -12.98 18.61 -11.96
C GLU A 92 -13.42 17.15 -11.71
N TYR A 93 -13.00 16.55 -10.60
CA TYR A 93 -13.39 15.20 -10.19
C TYR A 93 -14.48 15.20 -9.10
N GLN A 94 -15.09 16.33 -8.76
CA GLN A 94 -16.13 16.41 -7.71
C GLN A 94 -17.30 15.43 -7.95
N ASN A 95 -17.61 15.15 -9.21
CA ASN A 95 -18.59 14.14 -9.65
C ASN A 95 -18.23 12.73 -9.17
N LEU A 96 -16.94 12.38 -9.10
CA LEU A 96 -16.48 11.10 -8.57
C LEU A 96 -16.84 10.95 -7.09
N VAL A 97 -16.66 12.02 -6.30
CA VAL A 97 -17.03 12.04 -4.87
C VAL A 97 -18.52 11.76 -4.69
N GLN A 98 -19.37 12.34 -5.54
CA GLN A 98 -20.81 12.09 -5.52
C GLN A 98 -21.18 10.64 -5.87
N ILE A 99 -20.42 10.00 -6.77
CA ILE A 99 -20.59 8.58 -7.09
C ILE A 99 -20.21 7.74 -5.87
N LEU A 100 -19.07 8.01 -5.22
CA LEU A 100 -18.61 7.29 -4.04
C LEU A 100 -19.63 7.34 -2.89
N TYR A 101 -20.26 8.49 -2.64
CA TYR A 101 -21.30 8.61 -1.61
C TYR A 101 -22.53 7.72 -1.86
N ARG A 102 -22.78 7.31 -3.10
CA ARG A 102 -23.92 6.45 -3.45
C ARG A 102 -23.58 4.96 -3.35
N VAL A 103 -22.30 4.63 -3.22
CA VAL A 103 -21.84 3.25 -3.11
C VAL A 103 -22.13 2.76 -1.68
N LYS A 104 -23.13 1.90 -1.53
CA LYS A 104 -23.37 1.10 -0.31
C LYS A 104 -22.46 -0.13 -0.32
N GLY A 105 -21.16 0.12 -0.49
CA GLY A 105 -20.21 -0.91 -0.89
C GLY A 105 -19.75 -1.81 0.24
N LYS A 106 -19.29 -3.00 -0.13
CA LYS A 106 -18.52 -3.89 0.74
C LYS A 106 -17.06 -3.41 0.83
N GLU A 107 -16.32 -3.92 1.80
CA GLU A 107 -14.87 -3.76 1.88
C GLU A 107 -14.20 -4.19 0.56
N GLY A 108 -13.21 -3.41 0.11
CA GLY A 108 -12.55 -3.41 -1.19
C GLY A 108 -13.25 -2.60 -2.30
N GLU A 109 -14.56 -2.36 -2.23
CA GLU A 109 -15.33 -1.90 -3.40
C GLU A 109 -15.09 -0.42 -3.73
N MET A 110 -14.93 0.42 -2.71
CA MET A 110 -14.65 1.85 -2.91
C MET A 110 -13.25 2.07 -3.49
N VAL A 111 -12.26 1.31 -3.02
CA VAL A 111 -10.87 1.37 -3.52
C VAL A 111 -10.83 0.95 -5.00
N LEU A 112 -11.53 -0.12 -5.37
CA LEU A 112 -11.61 -0.58 -6.77
C LEU A 112 -12.28 0.44 -7.71
N ILE A 113 -13.33 1.15 -7.25
CA ILE A 113 -14.00 2.19 -8.04
C ILE A 113 -13.05 3.36 -8.30
N MET A 114 -12.30 3.75 -7.27
CA MET A 114 -11.29 4.80 -7.34
C MET A 114 -10.16 4.40 -8.28
N GLU A 115 -9.58 3.22 -8.10
CA GLU A 115 -8.55 2.65 -8.99
C GLU A 115 -9.02 2.65 -10.44
N LYS A 116 -10.22 2.16 -10.72
CA LYS A 116 -10.75 2.13 -12.09
C LYS A 116 -10.93 3.51 -12.70
N HIS A 117 -11.23 4.54 -11.91
CA HIS A 117 -11.33 5.90 -12.42
C HIS A 117 -9.97 6.57 -12.59
N PHE A 118 -9.03 6.37 -11.67
CA PHE A 118 -7.70 6.99 -11.72
C PHE A 118 -6.73 6.31 -12.69
N LEU A 119 -6.81 4.98 -12.84
CA LEU A 119 -5.89 4.19 -13.69
C LEU A 119 -6.34 4.11 -15.17
N ARG A 120 -7.53 4.60 -15.50
CA ARG A 120 -8.06 4.60 -16.88
C ARG A 120 -7.88 5.94 -17.62
N MET A 121 -7.27 6.94 -16.98
CA MET A 121 -6.91 8.25 -17.57
C MET A 121 -5.41 8.34 -17.76
#